data_AF-A0A090XEQ7-F1
#
_entry.id   AF-A0A090XEQ7-F1
#
_cell.length_a   1.000
_cell.length_b   1.000
_cell.length_c   1.000
_cell.angle_alpha   90.00
_cell.angle_beta   90.00
_cell.angle_gamma   90.00
#
_symmetry.space_group_name_H-M   'P 1'
#
loop_
_entity.id
_entity.type
_entity.pdbx_description
1 polymer ?
#
loop_
_entity_poly.entity_id
_entity_poly.type
_entity_poly.pdbx_seq_one_letter_code
_entity_poly.pdbx_strand_id
1 'polypeptide(L)'
;MDRLTSSRPTASVLLFVLLVKQGAGVQPECDFQEFYELYSPVVGNLIFRVTGQLNSPHILEMDCNALKNVTQRVETFLEGCTADNNEDLKKRIRALQLARDSLCGSELEEDLNLWQDCFNANVFAECKKNGEERLRKLEQGRRSWKLQEILSAETSRWASECALQAGAGCPEKAERARKAVENYINLLMDVKMCRRPTEYACEGDLFDHCYWKVLRGTAGRLPLTSERCRYALQILQSREIRAYLHKETCKIEQCPKEKKRNH
;
A
#
# COMPACT_ATOMS: atom_id res chain seq x y z
N MET A 1 40.78 -66.89 23.54
CA MET A 1 39.86 -66.53 22.44
C MET A 1 38.86 -65.56 23.04
N ASP A 2 39.25 -64.29 23.16
CA ASP A 2 38.40 -63.25 23.75
C ASP A 2 37.67 -62.50 22.64
N ARG A 3 36.35 -62.64 22.64
CA ARG A 3 35.45 -62.06 21.65
C ARG A 3 35.08 -60.65 22.12
N LEU A 4 35.73 -59.64 21.56
CA LEU A 4 35.36 -58.23 21.75
C LEU A 4 34.01 -57.97 21.07
N THR A 5 32.94 -57.86 21.86
CA THR A 5 31.66 -57.32 21.42
C THR A 5 31.75 -55.79 21.34
N SER A 6 31.96 -55.30 20.11
CA SER A 6 31.92 -53.89 19.75
C SER A 6 30.52 -53.31 19.99
N SER A 7 30.42 -52.35 20.90
CA SER A 7 29.23 -51.52 21.10
C SER A 7 29.13 -50.49 19.96
N ARG A 8 28.17 -50.70 19.04
CA ARG A 8 27.70 -49.66 18.12
C ARG A 8 26.23 -49.36 18.40
N PRO A 9 25.93 -48.33 19.20
CA PRO A 9 24.74 -47.52 18.94
C PRO A 9 25.01 -46.02 18.89
N THR A 10 26.23 -45.54 19.16
CA THR A 10 26.52 -44.11 19.27
C THR A 10 26.77 -43.40 17.94
N ALA A 11 27.09 -44.14 16.86
CA ALA A 11 27.34 -43.53 15.55
C ALA A 11 26.06 -43.06 14.84
N SER A 12 24.92 -43.74 15.05
CA SER A 12 23.66 -43.38 14.40
C SER A 12 23.05 -42.11 14.99
N VAL A 13 23.14 -41.93 16.32
CA VAL A 13 22.58 -40.75 17.02
C VAL A 13 23.33 -39.47 16.64
N LEU A 14 24.66 -39.54 16.48
CA LEU A 14 25.45 -38.38 16.04
C LEU A 14 25.14 -37.95 14.59
N LEU A 15 24.78 -38.88 13.71
CA LEU A 15 24.34 -38.57 12.33
C LEU A 15 22.98 -37.87 12.31
N PHE A 16 22.04 -38.27 13.19
CA PHE A 16 20.76 -37.57 13.34
C PHE A 16 20.91 -36.16 13.92
N VAL A 17 21.81 -35.95 14.88
CA VAL A 17 22.08 -34.61 15.44
C VAL A 17 22.79 -33.69 14.44
N LEU A 18 23.64 -34.22 13.56
CA LEU A 18 24.29 -33.45 12.50
C LEU A 18 23.33 -33.12 11.34
N LEU A 19 22.42 -34.01 10.97
CA LEU A 19 21.38 -33.76 9.96
C LEU A 19 20.33 -32.74 10.46
N VAL A 20 19.99 -32.75 11.75
CA VAL A 20 19.10 -31.73 12.35
C VAL A 20 19.79 -30.35 12.43
N LYS A 21 21.12 -30.29 12.60
CA LYS A 21 21.87 -29.03 12.62
C LYS A 21 22.13 -28.41 11.25
N GLN A 22 22.09 -29.17 10.17
CA GLN A 22 22.25 -28.66 8.80
C GLN A 22 20.91 -28.36 8.10
N GLY A 23 19.78 -28.62 8.77
CA GLY A 23 18.44 -28.37 8.30
C GLY A 23 17.68 -27.34 9.12
N ALA A 24 18.34 -26.28 9.62
CA ALA A 24 17.61 -25.04 9.90
C ALA A 24 17.16 -24.49 8.55
N GLY A 25 16.08 -25.06 8.02
CA GLY A 25 15.52 -24.72 6.72
C GLY A 25 15.28 -23.23 6.73
N VAL A 26 16.04 -22.51 5.90
CA VAL A 26 15.74 -21.11 5.61
C VAL A 26 14.33 -21.12 5.06
N GLN A 27 13.39 -20.58 5.83
CA GLN A 27 11.99 -20.49 5.44
C GLN A 27 11.92 -19.79 4.09
N PRO A 28 11.11 -20.25 3.13
CA PRO A 28 11.03 -19.62 1.82
C PRO A 28 10.61 -18.15 1.95
N GLU A 29 11.02 -17.31 1.01
CA GLU A 29 10.53 -15.93 0.96
C GLU A 29 9.03 -15.91 0.65
N CYS A 30 8.30 -15.01 1.31
CA CYS A 30 6.88 -14.85 1.07
C CYS A 30 6.60 -14.34 -0.34
N ASP A 31 5.66 -14.99 -1.03
CA ASP A 31 5.18 -14.51 -2.32
C ASP A 31 4.30 -13.27 -2.15
N PHE A 32 4.66 -12.20 -2.86
CA PHE A 32 3.96 -10.93 -2.78
C PHE A 32 2.55 -11.00 -3.37
N GLN A 33 2.36 -11.78 -4.44
CA GLN A 33 1.08 -11.91 -5.11
C GLN A 33 0.09 -12.69 -4.24
N GLU A 34 0.52 -13.77 -3.60
CA GLU A 34 -0.27 -14.53 -2.62
C GLU A 34 -0.67 -13.65 -1.44
N PHE A 35 0.28 -12.90 -0.87
CA PHE A 35 -0.03 -11.90 0.16
C PHE A 35 -1.08 -10.90 -0.35
N TYR A 36 -0.88 -10.32 -1.54
CA TYR A 36 -1.79 -9.31 -2.07
C TYR A 36 -3.21 -9.86 -2.29
N GLU A 37 -3.34 -11.06 -2.87
CA GLU A 37 -4.63 -11.74 -3.07
C GLU A 37 -5.33 -12.06 -1.74
N LEU A 38 -4.55 -12.29 -0.69
CA LEU A 38 -5.07 -12.56 0.65
C LEU A 38 -5.78 -11.36 1.27
N TYR A 39 -5.17 -10.17 1.21
CA TYR A 39 -5.66 -9.00 1.95
C TYR A 39 -6.42 -7.97 1.09
N SER A 40 -6.07 -7.85 -0.19
CA SER A 40 -6.63 -6.83 -1.08
C SER A 40 -8.16 -6.86 -1.18
N PRO A 41 -8.83 -8.03 -1.30
CA PRO A 41 -10.29 -8.07 -1.40
C PRO A 41 -10.98 -7.61 -0.12
N VAL A 42 -10.38 -7.87 1.05
CA VAL A 42 -10.96 -7.48 2.34
C VAL A 42 -10.86 -5.97 2.50
N VAL A 43 -9.65 -5.43 2.32
CA VAL A 43 -9.40 -3.98 2.46
C VAL A 43 -10.19 -3.17 1.43
N GLY A 44 -10.29 -3.65 0.19
CA GLY A 44 -11.05 -2.98 -0.86
C GLY A 44 -12.56 -2.90 -0.60
N ASN A 45 -13.08 -3.73 0.32
CA ASN A 45 -14.49 -3.78 0.70
C ASN A 45 -14.79 -3.11 2.06
N LEU A 46 -13.78 -2.56 2.74
CA LEU A 46 -14.02 -1.76 3.94
C LEU A 46 -14.84 -0.52 3.57
N ILE A 47 -15.76 -0.13 4.45
CA ILE A 47 -16.71 0.97 4.19
C ILE A 47 -16.45 2.22 5.03
N PHE A 48 -15.36 2.23 5.79
CA PHE A 48 -14.85 3.37 6.57
C PHE A 48 -14.79 4.65 5.75
N ARG A 49 -15.24 5.75 6.37
CA ARG A 49 -15.34 7.07 5.73
C ARG A 49 -14.26 8.00 6.25
N VAL A 50 -13.33 8.36 5.37
CA VAL A 50 -12.18 9.25 5.70
C VAL A 50 -12.58 10.66 6.13
N THR A 51 -13.79 11.10 5.79
CA THR A 51 -14.33 12.41 6.19
C THR A 51 -14.87 12.41 7.63
N GLY A 52 -14.85 11.27 8.33
CA GLY A 52 -15.53 11.09 9.63
C GLY A 52 -17.04 10.86 9.51
N GLN A 53 -17.65 11.45 8.49
CA GLN A 53 -19.09 11.41 8.27
C GLN A 53 -19.60 9.96 8.13
N LEU A 54 -20.64 9.61 8.90
CA LEU A 54 -21.35 8.33 8.86
C LEU A 54 -20.53 7.11 9.32
N ASN A 55 -19.41 7.27 10.04
CA ASN A 55 -18.74 6.15 10.70
C ASN A 55 -19.51 5.72 11.97
N SER A 56 -20.66 5.07 11.77
CA SER A 56 -21.47 4.55 12.89
C SER A 56 -20.77 3.41 13.63
N PRO A 57 -21.13 3.13 14.90
CA PRO A 57 -20.57 2.02 15.65
C PRO A 57 -20.62 0.69 14.88
N HIS A 58 -21.72 0.43 14.18
CA HIS A 58 -21.89 -0.77 13.37
C HIS A 58 -20.90 -0.85 12.20
N ILE A 59 -20.61 0.27 11.53
CA ILE A 59 -19.62 0.31 10.45
C ILE A 59 -18.22 0.02 11.00
N LEU A 60 -17.86 0.68 12.11
CA LEU A 60 -16.57 0.49 12.77
C LEU A 60 -16.39 -0.97 13.23
N GLU A 61 -17.44 -1.59 13.77
CA GLU A 61 -17.43 -2.99 14.16
C GLU A 61 -17.23 -3.94 12.97
N MET A 62 -17.98 -3.75 11.87
CA MET A 62 -17.84 -4.58 10.67
C MET A 62 -16.45 -4.50 10.07
N ASP A 63 -15.92 -3.28 9.90
CA ASP A 63 -14.58 -3.06 9.32
C ASP A 63 -13.48 -3.58 10.26
N CYS A 64 -13.63 -3.39 11.58
CA CYS A 64 -12.73 -3.97 12.57
C CYS A 64 -12.72 -5.52 12.49
N ASN A 65 -13.88 -6.15 12.40
CA ASN A 65 -13.98 -7.61 12.29
C ASN A 65 -13.34 -8.12 11.00
N ALA A 66 -13.54 -7.42 9.88
CA ALA A 66 -12.89 -7.73 8.61
C ALA A 66 -11.35 -7.61 8.72
N LEU A 67 -10.85 -6.54 9.34
CA LEU A 67 -9.42 -6.31 9.56
C LEU A 67 -8.80 -7.35 10.49
N LYS A 68 -9.49 -7.74 11.57
CA LYS A 68 -9.04 -8.82 12.46
C LYS A 68 -8.92 -10.14 11.71
N ASN A 69 -9.95 -10.51 10.94
CA ASN A 69 -9.97 -11.76 10.19
C ASN A 69 -8.83 -11.84 9.19
N VAL A 70 -8.63 -10.79 8.38
CA VAL A 70 -7.58 -10.80 7.36
C VAL A 70 -6.19 -10.71 7.97
N THR A 71 -6.02 -10.01 9.09
CA THR A 71 -4.73 -9.94 9.78
C THR A 71 -4.34 -11.31 10.34
N GLN A 72 -5.29 -12.04 10.94
CA GLN A 72 -5.05 -13.41 11.39
C GLN A 72 -4.65 -14.33 10.23
N ARG A 73 -5.31 -14.22 9.08
CA ARG A 73 -4.95 -15.01 7.88
C ARG A 73 -3.55 -14.67 7.38
N VAL A 74 -3.16 -13.38 7.40
CA VAL A 74 -1.80 -12.94 7.07
C VAL A 74 -0.78 -13.49 8.07
N GLU A 75 -1.09 -13.49 9.37
CA GLU A 75 -0.23 -14.07 10.41
C GLU A 75 -0.01 -15.57 10.15
N THR A 76 -1.06 -16.34 9.83
CA THR A 76 -0.93 -17.75 9.43
C THR A 76 -0.12 -17.93 8.14
N PHE A 77 -0.28 -17.05 7.14
CA PHE A 77 0.55 -17.07 5.93
C PHE A 77 2.05 -16.90 6.27
N LEU A 78 2.38 -16.01 7.20
CA LEU A 78 3.75 -15.76 7.65
C LEU A 78 4.35 -16.91 8.49
N GLU A 79 3.56 -17.89 8.94
CA GLU A 79 4.09 -19.13 9.52
C GLU A 79 4.74 -20.03 8.45
N GLY A 80 4.39 -19.85 7.17
CA GLY A 80 4.89 -20.63 6.04
C GLY A 80 6.07 -20.01 5.28
N CYS A 81 6.33 -18.71 5.46
CA CYS A 81 7.34 -17.95 4.73
C CYS A 81 7.95 -16.81 5.57
N THR A 82 9.09 -16.24 5.14
CA THR A 82 9.65 -15.03 5.75
C THR A 82 9.51 -13.80 4.84
N ALA A 83 9.16 -12.66 5.44
CA ALA A 83 9.18 -11.34 4.80
C ALA A 83 10.49 -10.57 5.08
N ASP A 84 11.47 -11.17 5.77
CA ASP A 84 12.65 -10.46 6.30
C ASP A 84 13.52 -9.79 5.24
N ASN A 85 13.55 -10.33 4.02
CA ASN A 85 14.31 -9.76 2.91
C ASN A 85 13.47 -8.82 2.01
N ASN A 86 12.18 -8.66 2.30
CA ASN A 86 11.25 -7.89 1.46
C ASN A 86 10.66 -6.70 2.22
N GLU A 87 11.35 -5.56 2.14
CA GLU A 87 10.94 -4.31 2.80
C GLU A 87 9.56 -3.80 2.35
N ASP A 88 9.15 -4.02 1.09
CA ASP A 88 7.82 -3.60 0.62
C ASP A 88 6.72 -4.46 1.26
N LEU A 89 6.96 -5.77 1.36
CA LEU A 89 6.03 -6.69 2.03
C LEU A 89 5.92 -6.37 3.52
N LYS A 90 7.05 -6.18 4.23
CA LYS A 90 7.04 -5.74 5.64
C LYS A 90 6.24 -4.47 5.83
N LYS A 91 6.46 -3.48 4.97
CA LYS A 91 5.79 -2.18 4.99
C LYS A 91 4.26 -2.33 4.86
N ARG A 92 3.78 -3.24 4.01
CA ARG A 92 2.34 -3.49 3.80
C ARG A 92 1.71 -4.30 4.93
N ILE A 93 2.41 -5.33 5.43
CA ILE A 93 2.00 -6.06 6.64
C ILE A 93 1.86 -5.08 7.81
N ARG A 94 2.82 -4.17 7.97
CA ARG A 94 2.77 -3.16 9.03
C ARG A 94 1.60 -2.20 8.87
N ALA A 95 1.29 -1.76 7.65
CA ALA A 95 0.12 -0.90 7.42
C ALA A 95 -1.20 -1.63 7.72
N LEU A 96 -1.31 -2.92 7.40
CA LEU A 96 -2.47 -3.72 7.76
C LEU A 96 -2.66 -3.77 9.28
N GLN A 97 -1.59 -4.06 10.02
CA GLN A 97 -1.61 -4.09 11.49
C GLN A 97 -1.98 -2.73 12.08
N LEU A 98 -1.38 -1.65 11.59
CA LEU A 98 -1.67 -0.29 12.07
C LEU A 98 -3.13 0.11 11.80
N ALA A 99 -3.66 -0.22 10.61
CA ALA A 99 -5.06 0.02 10.31
C ALA A 99 -5.98 -0.78 11.23
N ARG A 100 -5.73 -2.08 11.43
CA ARG A 100 -6.46 -2.91 12.40
C ARG A 100 -6.45 -2.27 13.79
N ASP A 101 -5.27 -1.96 14.30
CA ASP A 101 -5.11 -1.47 15.68
C ASP A 101 -5.82 -0.12 15.88
N SER A 102 -5.74 0.76 14.87
CA SER A 102 -6.40 2.06 14.94
C SER A 102 -7.92 1.99 14.75
N LEU A 103 -8.42 1.18 13.81
CA LEU A 103 -9.86 1.07 13.51
C LEU A 103 -10.64 0.25 14.54
N CYS A 104 -9.96 -0.64 15.26
CA CYS A 104 -10.54 -1.45 16.33
C CYS A 104 -10.45 -0.80 17.72
N GLY A 105 -9.94 0.43 17.83
CA GLY A 105 -9.79 1.12 19.11
C GLY A 105 -11.13 1.51 19.73
N SER A 106 -11.32 1.22 21.02
CA SER A 106 -12.60 1.46 21.73
C SER A 106 -13.01 2.92 21.83
N GLU A 107 -12.05 3.85 21.77
CA GLU A 107 -12.29 5.31 21.87
C GLU A 107 -12.36 5.98 20.49
N LEU A 108 -12.27 5.20 19.40
CA LEU A 108 -12.22 5.76 18.06
C LEU A 108 -13.50 6.49 17.67
N GLU A 109 -14.66 6.00 18.10
CA GLU A 109 -15.95 6.60 17.76
C GLU A 109 -16.06 8.05 18.24
N GLU A 110 -15.73 8.31 19.51
CA GLU A 110 -15.74 9.65 20.09
C GLU A 110 -14.75 10.58 19.37
N ASP A 111 -13.55 10.08 19.09
CA ASP A 111 -12.52 10.84 18.38
C ASP A 111 -12.90 11.11 16.91
N LEU A 112 -13.67 10.21 16.27
CA LEU A 112 -14.20 10.41 14.92
C LEU A 112 -15.30 11.45 14.86
N ASN A 113 -16.10 11.60 15.92
CA ASN A 113 -17.05 12.71 16.03
C ASN A 113 -16.30 14.05 16.08
N LEU A 114 -15.21 14.12 16.86
CA LEU A 114 -14.34 15.30 16.89
C LEU A 114 -13.70 15.58 15.53
N TRP A 115 -13.21 14.53 14.85
CA TRP A 115 -12.69 14.64 13.48
C TRP A 115 -13.73 15.17 12.52
N GLN A 116 -14.94 14.63 12.53
CA GLN A 116 -16.05 15.08 11.68
C GLN A 116 -16.36 16.57 11.91
N ASP A 117 -16.40 17.01 13.17
CA ASP A 117 -16.74 18.39 13.52
C ASP A 117 -15.67 19.40 13.09
N CYS A 118 -14.38 19.02 13.13
CA CYS A 118 -13.28 19.89 12.70
C CYS A 118 -12.92 19.75 11.21
N PHE A 119 -13.40 18.71 10.53
CA PHE A 119 -13.11 18.45 9.13
C PHE A 119 -13.58 19.60 8.25
N ASN A 120 -12.65 20.26 7.56
CA ASN A 120 -13.00 21.41 6.72
C ASN A 120 -13.54 20.97 5.36
N ALA A 121 -14.87 20.86 5.28
CA ALA A 121 -15.57 20.45 4.05
C ALA A 121 -15.29 21.37 2.85
N ASN A 122 -15.04 22.66 3.06
CA ASN A 122 -14.70 23.60 1.99
C ASN A 122 -13.31 23.31 1.41
N VAL A 123 -12.31 23.09 2.27
CA VAL A 123 -10.96 22.69 1.86
C VAL A 123 -11.00 21.36 1.11
N PHE A 124 -11.79 20.40 1.60
CA PHE A 124 -11.97 19.12 0.92
C PHE A 124 -12.57 19.28 -0.49
N ALA A 125 -13.66 20.05 -0.61
CA ALA A 125 -14.35 20.27 -1.88
C ALA A 125 -13.48 21.03 -2.89
N GLU A 126 -12.78 22.08 -2.46
CA GLU A 126 -11.89 22.85 -3.31
C GLU A 126 -10.70 22.02 -3.80
N CYS A 127 -10.07 21.26 -2.90
CA CYS A 127 -9.00 20.34 -3.24
C CYS A 127 -9.47 19.28 -4.26
N LYS A 128 -10.62 18.66 -4.02
CA LYS A 128 -11.17 17.62 -4.91
C LYS A 128 -11.51 18.19 -6.29
N LYS A 129 -12.11 19.38 -6.36
CA LYS A 129 -12.43 20.06 -7.62
C LYS A 129 -11.19 20.29 -8.49
N ASN A 130 -10.07 20.67 -7.87
CA ASN A 130 -8.80 20.86 -8.59
C ASN A 130 -8.26 19.55 -9.16
N GLY A 131 -8.40 18.44 -8.43
CA GLY A 131 -8.06 17.10 -8.91
C GLY A 131 -8.97 16.61 -10.05
N GLU A 132 -10.28 16.79 -9.89
CA GLU A 132 -11.29 16.40 -10.89
C GLU A 132 -11.12 17.16 -12.21
N GLU A 133 -10.81 18.46 -12.19
CA GLU A 133 -10.57 19.23 -13.41
C GLU A 133 -9.31 18.76 -14.16
N ARG A 134 -8.26 18.31 -13.44
CA ARG A 134 -7.08 17.67 -14.05
C ARG A 134 -7.46 16.33 -14.70
N LEU A 135 -8.31 15.54 -14.05
CA LEU A 135 -8.80 14.26 -14.58
C LEU A 135 -9.71 14.41 -15.79
N ARG A 136 -10.60 15.40 -15.79
CA ARG A 136 -11.50 15.67 -16.92
C ARG A 136 -10.74 15.96 -18.21
N LYS A 137 -9.59 16.60 -18.12
CA LYS A 137 -8.70 16.85 -19.27
C LYS A 137 -8.07 15.55 -19.81
N LEU A 138 -7.90 14.52 -18.98
CA LEU A 138 -7.41 13.20 -19.38
C LEU A 138 -8.46 12.35 -20.07
N GLU A 139 -9.72 12.40 -19.61
CA GLU A 139 -10.83 11.61 -20.16
C GLU A 139 -11.25 12.01 -21.59
N GLN A 140 -10.88 13.21 -22.04
CA GLN A 140 -11.23 13.73 -23.36
C GLN A 140 -10.52 13.00 -24.51
N GLY A 141 -9.52 12.15 -24.23
CA GLY A 141 -8.94 11.21 -25.20
C GLY A 141 -9.54 9.81 -25.04
N ARG A 142 -9.89 9.14 -26.15
CA ARG A 142 -10.65 7.87 -26.21
C ARG A 142 -10.53 6.95 -24.97
N ARG A 143 -11.69 6.52 -24.44
CA ARG A 143 -11.87 5.59 -23.31
C ARG A 143 -11.32 4.20 -23.63
N SER A 144 -10.17 3.85 -23.07
CA SER A 144 -9.77 2.46 -22.88
C SER A 144 -10.05 2.05 -21.44
N TRP A 145 -10.36 0.77 -21.19
CA TRP A 145 -10.57 0.24 -19.84
C TRP A 145 -9.34 0.46 -18.94
N LYS A 146 -8.13 0.42 -19.52
CA LYS A 146 -6.87 0.74 -18.83
C LYS A 146 -6.81 2.19 -18.36
N LEU A 147 -7.29 3.12 -19.19
CA LEU A 147 -7.39 4.54 -18.80
C LEU A 147 -8.36 4.67 -17.63
N GLN A 148 -9.49 3.96 -17.65
CA GLN A 148 -10.47 4.02 -16.56
C GLN A 148 -9.91 3.49 -15.23
N GLU A 149 -9.11 2.42 -15.24
CA GLU A 149 -8.44 1.89 -14.05
C GLU A 149 -7.43 2.89 -13.46
N ILE A 150 -6.62 3.53 -14.32
CA ILE A 150 -5.70 4.61 -13.95
C ILE A 150 -6.45 5.77 -13.30
N LEU A 151 -7.51 6.25 -13.95
CA LEU A 151 -8.28 7.40 -13.47
C LEU A 151 -8.94 7.09 -12.13
N SER A 152 -9.39 5.85 -11.91
CA SER A 152 -9.96 5.43 -10.64
C SER A 152 -8.94 5.44 -9.50
N ALA A 153 -7.75 4.88 -9.72
CA ALA A 153 -6.69 4.87 -8.71
C ALA A 153 -6.25 6.29 -8.33
N GLU A 154 -6.07 7.14 -9.32
CA GLU A 154 -5.71 8.55 -9.14
C GLU A 154 -6.81 9.34 -8.42
N THR A 155 -8.08 9.14 -8.80
CA THR A 155 -9.22 9.75 -8.10
C THR A 155 -9.23 9.38 -6.62
N SER A 156 -8.97 8.10 -6.29
CA SER A 156 -8.87 7.65 -4.91
C SER A 156 -7.70 8.29 -4.16
N ARG A 157 -6.51 8.36 -4.79
CA ARG A 157 -5.34 9.02 -4.18
C ARG A 157 -5.61 10.48 -3.86
N TRP A 158 -6.13 11.25 -4.81
CA TRP A 158 -6.45 12.67 -4.56
C TRP A 158 -7.53 12.84 -3.51
N ALA A 159 -8.59 12.02 -3.54
CA ALA A 159 -9.62 12.08 -2.49
C ALA A 159 -9.02 11.84 -1.10
N SER A 160 -8.07 10.91 -0.97
CA SER A 160 -7.35 10.67 0.28
C SER A 160 -6.45 11.85 0.69
N GLU A 161 -5.68 12.43 -0.22
CA GLU A 161 -4.85 13.62 0.04
C GLU A 161 -5.69 14.81 0.51
N CYS A 162 -6.80 15.08 -0.19
CA CYS A 162 -7.71 16.14 0.18
C CYS A 162 -8.35 15.93 1.55
N ALA A 163 -8.66 14.67 1.92
CA ALA A 163 -9.21 14.36 3.24
C ALA A 163 -8.19 14.65 4.36
N LEU A 164 -6.92 14.28 4.15
CA LEU A 164 -5.86 14.60 5.11
C LEU A 164 -5.65 16.11 5.24
N GLN A 165 -5.65 16.84 4.12
CA GLN A 165 -5.53 18.31 4.14
C GLN A 165 -6.70 18.97 4.86
N ALA A 166 -7.92 18.49 4.66
CA ALA A 166 -9.12 19.03 5.30
C ALA A 166 -9.16 18.80 6.81
N GLY A 167 -8.51 17.75 7.31
CA GLY A 167 -8.39 17.46 8.74
C GLY A 167 -7.11 18.00 9.40
N ALA A 168 -6.19 18.62 8.65
CA ALA A 168 -4.91 19.08 9.19
C ALA A 168 -5.04 20.17 10.28
N GLY A 169 -6.15 20.91 10.29
CA GLY A 169 -6.45 21.95 11.29
C GLY A 169 -7.17 21.44 12.55
N CYS A 170 -7.41 20.14 12.66
CA CYS A 170 -8.10 19.54 13.80
C CYS A 170 -7.28 19.63 15.10
N PRO A 171 -7.93 19.74 16.27
CA PRO A 171 -7.23 19.83 17.56
C PRO A 171 -6.56 18.52 17.95
N GLU A 172 -5.57 18.56 18.86
CA GLU A 172 -4.80 17.39 19.32
C GLU A 172 -5.68 16.26 19.89
N LYS A 173 -6.82 16.59 20.50
CA LYS A 173 -7.79 15.58 20.95
C LYS A 173 -8.35 14.70 19.81
N ALA A 174 -8.32 15.15 18.56
CA ALA A 174 -8.73 14.38 17.39
C ALA A 174 -7.57 13.56 16.77
N GLU A 175 -6.38 13.58 17.37
CA GLU A 175 -5.16 12.95 16.84
C GLU A 175 -5.30 11.45 16.61
N ARG A 176 -6.05 10.75 17.46
CA ARG A 176 -6.31 9.31 17.29
C ARG A 176 -7.13 9.04 16.03
N ALA A 177 -8.18 9.83 15.81
CA ALA A 177 -9.00 9.74 14.60
C ALA A 177 -8.18 10.11 13.35
N ARG A 178 -7.35 11.17 13.42
CA ARG A 178 -6.41 11.51 12.34
C ARG A 178 -5.52 10.32 11.98
N LYS A 179 -4.91 9.67 12.98
CA LYS A 179 -4.07 8.48 12.78
C LYS A 179 -4.85 7.31 12.19
N ALA A 180 -6.09 7.08 12.63
CA ALA A 180 -6.94 6.04 12.06
C ALA A 180 -7.26 6.29 10.58
N VAL A 181 -7.59 7.54 10.23
CA VAL A 181 -7.81 7.98 8.84
C VAL A 181 -6.54 7.79 8.01
N GLU A 182 -5.37 8.20 8.53
CA GLU A 182 -4.07 8.03 7.85
C GLU A 182 -3.70 6.57 7.62
N ASN A 183 -3.85 5.71 8.64
CA ASN A 183 -3.56 4.30 8.54
C ASN A 183 -4.50 3.61 7.53
N TYR A 184 -5.79 3.93 7.56
CA TYR A 184 -6.76 3.43 6.59
C TYR A 184 -6.43 3.87 5.16
N ILE A 185 -6.14 5.15 4.95
CA ILE A 185 -5.73 5.70 3.65
C ILE A 185 -4.48 4.97 3.14
N ASN A 186 -3.46 4.81 3.97
CA ASN A 186 -2.23 4.15 3.59
C ASN A 186 -2.45 2.70 3.18
N LEU A 187 -3.28 1.97 3.93
CA LEU A 187 -3.66 0.60 3.60
C LEU A 187 -4.47 0.52 2.29
N LEU A 188 -5.38 1.45 2.06
CA LEU A 188 -6.15 1.55 0.83
C LEU A 188 -5.23 1.82 -0.38
N MET A 189 -4.25 2.71 -0.22
CA MET A 189 -3.28 3.02 -1.27
C MET A 189 -2.39 1.82 -1.57
N ASP A 190 -1.97 1.07 -0.56
CA ASP A 190 -1.24 -0.19 -0.78
C ASP A 190 -2.06 -1.15 -1.65
N VAL A 191 -3.36 -1.31 -1.38
CA VAL A 191 -4.27 -2.14 -2.21
C VAL A 191 -4.38 -1.61 -3.62
N LYS A 192 -4.50 -0.29 -3.80
CA LYS A 192 -4.51 0.30 -5.14
C LYS A 192 -3.16 0.24 -5.85
N MET A 193 -2.13 -0.28 -5.16
CA MET A 193 -0.73 -0.22 -5.60
C MET A 193 -0.41 1.21 -6.01
N CYS A 194 -0.71 2.12 -5.08
CA CYS A 194 -0.54 3.55 -5.11
C CYS A 194 0.47 3.99 -4.06
N ARG A 195 1.14 5.12 -4.29
CA ARG A 195 1.97 5.74 -3.26
C ARG A 195 1.07 6.21 -2.10
N ARG A 196 1.57 6.07 -0.88
CA ARG A 196 0.91 6.58 0.33
C ARG A 196 1.00 8.12 0.37
N PRO A 197 -0.11 8.85 0.55
CA PRO A 197 -0.13 10.30 0.70
C PRO A 197 0.79 10.85 1.79
N THR A 198 1.04 10.06 2.83
CA THR A 198 1.93 10.45 3.95
C THR A 198 3.41 10.31 3.62
N GLU A 199 3.77 9.77 2.46
CA GLU A 199 5.16 9.63 2.03
C GLU A 199 5.53 10.78 1.11
N TYR A 200 6.64 11.46 1.41
CA TYR A 200 7.23 12.38 0.46
C TYR A 200 7.50 11.66 -0.87
N ALA A 201 7.11 12.31 -1.95
CA ALA A 201 7.35 11.88 -3.32
C ALA A 201 7.48 13.14 -4.18
N CYS A 202 8.47 13.16 -5.07
CA CYS A 202 8.43 14.10 -6.19
C CYS A 202 7.29 13.70 -7.14
N GLU A 203 6.93 14.60 -8.06
CA GLU A 203 5.87 14.32 -9.03
C GLU A 203 6.13 13.05 -9.87
N GLY A 204 7.40 12.69 -10.09
CA GLY A 204 7.78 11.47 -10.82
C GLY A 204 7.50 10.18 -10.05
N ASP A 205 7.82 10.16 -8.76
CA ASP A 205 7.51 9.01 -7.90
C ASP A 205 6.01 8.82 -7.71
N LEU A 206 5.24 9.91 -7.67
CA LEU A 206 3.77 9.87 -7.63
C LEU A 206 3.19 9.19 -8.89
N PHE A 207 3.80 9.45 -10.04
CA PHE A 207 3.38 8.88 -11.32
C PHE A 207 3.78 7.40 -11.50
N ASP A 208 4.95 6.96 -11.03
CA ASP A 208 5.33 5.56 -11.19
C ASP A 208 4.53 4.62 -10.27
N HIS A 209 4.16 5.11 -9.09
CA HIS A 209 3.64 4.27 -8.02
C HIS A 209 2.13 4.16 -7.92
N CYS A 210 1.30 4.85 -8.72
CA CYS A 210 -0.14 4.56 -8.88
C CYS A 210 -0.49 3.87 -10.22
N TYR A 211 0.46 3.81 -11.16
CA TYR A 211 0.23 3.35 -12.53
C TYR A 211 0.87 1.98 -12.81
N TRP A 212 1.63 1.44 -11.85
CA TRP A 212 2.44 0.22 -11.96
C TRP A 212 1.65 -1.01 -12.45
N LYS A 213 0.44 -1.23 -11.94
CA LYS A 213 -0.39 -2.39 -12.31
C LYS A 213 -0.86 -2.34 -13.77
N VAL A 214 -1.05 -1.13 -14.31
CA VAL A 214 -1.57 -0.90 -15.66
C VAL A 214 -0.45 -0.94 -16.71
N LEU A 215 0.79 -0.69 -16.29
CA LEU A 215 1.97 -0.60 -17.16
C LEU A 215 2.77 -1.91 -17.30
N ARG A 216 2.22 -3.08 -16.90
CA ARG A 216 2.90 -4.40 -16.96
C ARG A 216 3.91 -4.52 -18.11
N GLY A 217 5.16 -4.39 -17.74
CA GLY A 217 6.36 -4.64 -18.50
C GLY A 217 7.50 -4.66 -17.48
N THR A 218 8.33 -5.69 -17.53
CA THR A 218 9.50 -5.90 -16.67
C THR A 218 10.45 -4.69 -16.71
N ALA A 219 10.24 -3.70 -15.85
CA ALA A 219 11.16 -2.58 -15.70
C ALA A 219 11.09 -2.08 -14.26
N GLY A 220 12.03 -2.56 -13.45
CA GLY A 220 12.19 -2.18 -12.07
C GLY A 220 12.41 -0.68 -11.84
N ARG A 221 12.44 -0.33 -10.55
CA ARG A 221 12.93 0.94 -9.97
C ARG A 221 13.91 1.66 -10.89
N LEU A 222 13.46 2.59 -11.72
CA LEU A 222 14.35 3.34 -12.59
C LEU A 222 13.80 4.76 -12.77
N PRO A 223 14.62 5.81 -12.58
CA PRO A 223 14.19 7.16 -12.86
C PRO A 223 13.89 7.31 -14.36
N LEU A 224 12.72 7.87 -14.67
CA LEU A 224 12.31 8.10 -16.06
C LEU A 224 13.13 9.27 -16.64
N THR A 225 14.14 8.96 -17.45
CA THR A 225 14.71 9.97 -18.38
C THR A 225 13.67 10.33 -19.45
N SER A 226 13.78 11.50 -20.07
CA SER A 226 12.87 11.97 -21.14
C SER A 226 12.70 10.96 -22.30
N GLU A 227 13.71 10.12 -22.52
CA GLU A 227 13.72 9.07 -23.54
C GLU A 227 12.94 7.81 -23.12
N ARG A 228 12.94 7.46 -21.83
CA ARG A 228 12.11 6.38 -21.27
C ARG A 228 10.66 6.79 -21.02
N CYS A 229 10.42 8.09 -20.76
CA CYS A 229 9.08 8.71 -20.85
C CYS A 229 8.48 8.37 -22.23
N ARG A 230 9.24 8.58 -23.31
CA ARG A 230 8.84 8.26 -24.69
C ARG A 230 8.52 6.77 -24.92
N TYR A 231 9.23 5.85 -24.25
CA TYR A 231 9.02 4.39 -24.34
C TYR A 231 7.79 3.92 -23.52
N ALA A 232 7.60 4.41 -22.29
CA ALA A 232 6.39 4.17 -21.51
C ALA A 232 5.13 4.73 -22.21
N LEU A 233 5.28 5.88 -22.86
CA LEU A 233 4.28 6.49 -23.73
C LEU A 233 4.03 5.62 -24.98
N GLN A 234 5.03 4.93 -25.54
CA GLN A 234 4.83 4.02 -26.69
C GLN A 234 3.94 2.81 -26.35
N ILE A 235 3.98 2.31 -25.12
CA ILE A 235 3.13 1.21 -24.64
C ILE A 235 1.66 1.68 -24.53
N LEU A 236 1.43 2.96 -24.29
CA LEU A 236 0.11 3.57 -24.32
C LEU A 236 -0.34 3.75 -25.78
N GLN A 237 -1.27 2.90 -26.22
CA GLN A 237 -1.78 2.91 -27.61
C GLN A 237 -2.44 4.23 -28.02
N SER A 238 -2.84 5.09 -27.08
CA SER A 238 -3.47 6.38 -27.36
C SER A 238 -2.47 7.53 -27.53
N ARG A 239 -2.54 8.22 -28.66
CA ARG A 239 -1.71 9.40 -28.99
C ARG A 239 -2.05 10.62 -28.12
N GLU A 240 -3.27 10.71 -27.60
CA GLU A 240 -3.77 11.82 -26.78
C GLU A 240 -3.35 11.67 -25.31
N ILE A 241 -3.48 10.46 -24.75
CA ILE A 241 -2.94 10.12 -23.42
C ILE A 241 -1.42 10.38 -23.41
N ARG A 242 -0.74 10.00 -24.51
CA ARG A 242 0.68 10.30 -24.69
C ARG A 242 0.98 11.79 -24.66
N ALA A 243 0.20 12.60 -25.38
CA ALA A 243 0.46 14.03 -25.50
C ALA A 243 0.21 14.78 -24.18
N TYR A 244 -0.81 14.41 -23.40
CA TYR A 244 -1.07 15.00 -22.09
C TYR A 244 -0.05 14.56 -21.05
N LEU A 245 0.26 13.26 -20.97
CA LEU A 245 1.35 12.77 -20.12
C LEU A 245 2.69 13.39 -20.53
N HIS A 246 2.94 13.62 -21.81
CA HIS A 246 4.15 14.31 -22.22
C HIS A 246 4.16 15.80 -21.81
N LYS A 247 3.00 16.46 -21.70
CA LYS A 247 2.87 17.90 -21.43
C LYS A 247 2.84 18.23 -19.94
N GLU A 248 2.25 17.36 -19.12
CA GLU A 248 2.18 17.48 -17.65
C GLU A 248 3.22 16.57 -16.95
N THR A 249 3.56 15.41 -17.51
CA THR A 249 4.36 14.34 -16.85
C THR A 249 5.82 14.30 -17.31
N CYS A 250 6.17 14.72 -18.53
CA CYS A 250 7.61 14.87 -18.92
C CYS A 250 8.18 16.28 -18.59
N LYS A 251 7.41 17.12 -17.88
CA LYS A 251 7.85 18.35 -17.21
C LYS A 251 7.93 18.21 -15.68
N ILE A 252 7.78 16.99 -15.19
CA ILE A 252 7.90 16.66 -13.79
C ILE A 252 9.29 17.00 -13.28
N GLU A 253 9.35 17.68 -12.14
CA GLU A 253 10.59 17.78 -11.37
C GLU A 253 11.04 16.34 -11.06
N GLN A 254 12.14 15.92 -11.69
CA GLN A 254 12.72 14.63 -11.36
C GLN A 254 13.12 14.66 -9.90
N CYS A 255 12.77 13.62 -9.15
CA CYS A 255 13.32 13.42 -7.82
C CYS A 255 14.83 13.64 -7.89
N PRO A 256 15.41 14.51 -7.05
CA PRO A 256 16.85 14.72 -7.05
C PRO A 256 17.55 13.36 -6.98
N LYS A 257 18.62 13.19 -7.77
CA LYS A 257 19.40 11.94 -7.85
C LYS A 257 20.21 11.68 -6.58
N GLU A 258 19.60 11.78 -5.41
CA GLU A 258 20.23 11.51 -4.13
C GLU A 258 19.27 10.77 -3.20
N LYS A 259 19.20 9.45 -3.38
CA LYS A 259 19.50 8.51 -2.30
C LYS A 259 20.26 7.32 -2.90
N LYS A 260 21.55 7.53 -3.17
CA LYS A 260 22.47 6.40 -3.02
C LYS A 260 22.35 5.98 -1.56
N ARG A 261 22.02 4.70 -1.37
CA ARG A 261 22.19 3.91 -0.13
C ARG A 261 23.04 4.64 0.89
N ASN A 262 22.52 4.88 2.08
CA ASN A 262 23.33 4.98 3.28
C ASN A 262 22.49 4.50 4.47
N HIS A 263 22.92 3.33 4.96
CA HIS A 263 22.64 2.63 6.23
C HIS A 263 21.22 2.18 6.54
#